data_AF-A0A059WT72-F1
#
_entry.id   AF-A0A059WT72-F1
#
_cell.length_a   1.000
_cell.length_b   1.000
_cell.length_c   1.000
_cell.angle_alpha   90.00
_cell.angle_beta   90.00
_cell.angle_gamma   90.00
#
_symmetry.space_group_name_H-M   'P 1'
#
loop_
_entity.id
_entity.type
_entity.pdbx_description
1 polymer ?
#
loop_
_entity_poly.entity_id
_entity_poly.type
_entity_poly.pdbx_seq_one_letter_code
_entity_poly.pdbx_strand_id
1 'polypeptide(L)'
;SQHSVQLSGTTIFVSKGVQLPLRNVPVVLPQLDLRGDVLDREQLLQSLNDALAMRAATGTAQHLSREARSHAPALAIRWDGSPLFERLNAVAESIAIALGPHLQGTQPCIVIVAGDVAGVLGARLQKAFGTRAVICIDGVQVHEFDYVDIGTLVPRSGALPVVVKSLLFASPPRQPHHHHHDHRFVRRL
;
A
#
# COMPACT_ATOMS: atom_id res chain seq x y z
N SER A 1 -0.78 15.03 11.72
CA SER A 1 -1.11 13.79 10.99
C SER A 1 -2.54 13.89 10.53
N GLN A 2 -2.81 13.45 9.30
CA GLN A 2 -4.18 13.30 8.81
C GLN A 2 -4.58 11.83 8.96
N HIS A 3 -5.83 11.59 9.36
CA HIS A 3 -6.38 10.25 9.46
C HIS A 3 -7.60 10.17 8.56
N SER A 4 -7.66 9.14 7.71
CA SER A 4 -8.86 8.83 6.94
C SER A 4 -9.33 7.42 7.30
N VAL A 5 -10.64 7.25 7.40
CA VAL A 5 -11.27 5.94 7.52
C VAL A 5 -11.77 5.57 6.15
N GLN A 6 -11.33 4.42 5.67
CA GLN A 6 -11.68 3.85 4.37
C GLN A 6 -12.22 2.44 4.59
N LEU A 7 -12.91 1.91 3.59
CA LEU A 7 -13.38 0.53 3.56
C LEU A 7 -12.70 -0.15 2.38
N SER A 8 -12.16 -1.35 2.58
CA SER A 8 -11.66 -2.13 1.45
C SER A 8 -12.79 -2.46 0.46
N GLY A 9 -12.41 -2.91 -0.74
CA GLY A 9 -13.35 -3.60 -1.62
C GLY A 9 -13.89 -4.90 -1.01
N THR A 10 -14.72 -5.59 -1.79
CA THR A 10 -15.31 -6.90 -1.42
C THR A 10 -14.58 -8.08 -2.07
N THR A 11 -13.73 -7.80 -3.05
CA THR A 11 -12.92 -8.74 -3.82
C THR A 11 -11.55 -8.93 -3.15
N ILE A 12 -11.51 -8.99 -1.82
CA ILE A 12 -10.29 -9.13 -1.03
C ILE A 12 -9.92 -10.60 -0.77
N PHE A 13 -8.69 -10.83 -0.33
CA PHE A 13 -8.23 -12.11 0.17
C PHE A 13 -7.74 -11.98 1.61
N VAL A 14 -8.25 -12.83 2.51
CA VAL A 14 -7.81 -12.90 3.89
C VAL A 14 -7.66 -14.37 4.26
N SER A 15 -6.44 -14.79 4.63
CA SER A 15 -6.21 -16.17 5.09
C SER A 15 -7.05 -16.49 6.32
N LYS A 16 -7.53 -17.73 6.40
CA LYS A 16 -8.23 -18.23 7.58
C LYS A 16 -7.29 -18.18 8.80
N GLY A 17 -7.82 -17.77 9.94
CA GLY A 17 -7.08 -17.76 11.21
C GLY A 17 -6.07 -16.63 11.38
N VAL A 18 -5.99 -15.67 10.43
CA VAL A 18 -5.16 -14.49 10.62
C VAL A 18 -5.69 -13.66 11.80
N GLN A 19 -4.79 -13.17 12.64
CA GLN A 19 -5.15 -12.35 13.79
C GLN A 19 -5.38 -10.91 13.35
N LEU A 20 -6.62 -10.45 13.49
CA LEU A 20 -7.06 -9.07 13.28
C LEU A 20 -7.65 -8.54 14.60
N PRO A 21 -7.58 -7.23 14.89
CA PRO A 21 -7.07 -6.16 14.03
C PRO A 21 -5.54 -6.03 14.04
N LEU A 22 -4.99 -5.47 12.95
CA LEU A 22 -3.59 -5.02 12.88
C LEU A 22 -3.51 -3.51 13.08
N ARG A 23 -2.45 -3.04 13.76
CA ARG A 23 -2.27 -1.63 14.10
C ARG A 23 -0.90 -1.13 13.68
N ASN A 24 -0.86 0.10 13.18
CA ASN A 24 0.37 0.80 12.80
C ASN A 24 1.25 -0.01 11.82
N VAL A 25 0.63 -0.66 10.83
CA VAL A 25 1.36 -1.36 9.77
C VAL A 25 1.95 -0.31 8.82
N PRO A 26 3.28 -0.22 8.67
CA PRO A 26 3.88 0.75 7.77
C PRO A 26 3.62 0.37 6.31
N VAL A 27 3.48 1.36 5.44
CA VAL A 27 3.24 1.17 4.01
C VAL A 27 4.52 1.46 3.21
N VAL A 28 4.81 0.63 2.22
CA VAL A 28 5.91 0.78 1.25
C VAL A 28 5.35 0.62 -0.17
N LEU A 29 5.68 1.53 -1.09
CA LEU A 29 5.22 1.53 -2.49
C LEU A 29 6.39 1.21 -3.44
N PRO A 30 6.63 -0.07 -3.76
CA PRO A 30 7.59 -0.42 -4.79
C PRO A 30 7.15 0.11 -6.16
N GLN A 31 8.11 0.62 -6.94
CA GLN A 31 7.88 1.08 -8.31
C GLN A 31 7.96 -0.10 -9.27
N LEU A 32 6.86 -0.82 -9.43
CA LEU A 32 6.78 -1.99 -10.31
C LEU A 32 6.36 -1.59 -11.73
N ASP A 33 7.11 -2.02 -12.75
CA ASP A 33 6.64 -1.93 -14.13
C ASP A 33 5.75 -3.14 -14.47
N LEU A 34 4.45 -2.91 -14.50
CA LEU A 34 3.43 -3.93 -14.77
C LEU A 34 2.76 -3.74 -16.14
N ARG A 35 3.30 -2.91 -17.03
CA ARG A 35 2.61 -2.59 -18.30
C ARG A 35 2.70 -3.72 -19.31
N GLY A 36 3.82 -4.43 -19.35
CA GLY A 36 4.08 -5.50 -20.30
C GLY A 36 3.24 -6.76 -20.06
N ASP A 37 2.95 -7.51 -21.12
CA ASP A 37 2.25 -8.81 -21.03
C ASP A 37 3.10 -9.87 -20.33
N VAL A 38 4.41 -9.80 -20.52
CA VAL A 38 5.41 -10.61 -19.82
C VAL A 38 6.18 -9.69 -18.88
N LEU A 39 6.20 -10.04 -17.60
CA LEU A 39 6.88 -9.26 -16.59
C LEU A 39 8.31 -9.77 -16.38
N ASP A 40 9.26 -8.84 -16.31
CA ASP A 40 10.64 -9.15 -15.96
C ASP A 40 10.74 -9.40 -14.45
N ARG A 41 10.97 -10.66 -14.07
CA ARG A 41 11.06 -11.08 -12.67
C ARG A 41 12.26 -10.47 -11.95
N GLU A 42 13.38 -10.25 -12.64
CA GLU A 42 14.58 -9.66 -12.05
C GLU A 42 14.32 -8.19 -11.72
N GLN A 43 13.72 -7.46 -12.67
CA GLN A 43 13.34 -6.06 -12.45
C GLN A 43 12.29 -5.90 -11.32
N LEU A 44 11.30 -6.80 -11.24
CA LEU A 44 10.32 -6.82 -10.16
C LEU A 44 11.01 -7.02 -8.80
N LEU A 45 11.90 -8.01 -8.69
CA LEU A 45 12.64 -8.30 -7.47
C LEU A 45 13.52 -7.13 -7.05
N GLN A 46 14.25 -6.54 -7.99
CA GLN A 46 15.10 -5.38 -7.72
C GLN A 46 14.27 -4.22 -7.15
N SER A 47 13.16 -3.89 -7.80
CA SER A 47 12.28 -2.79 -7.38
C SER A 47 11.66 -3.02 -5.99
N LEU A 48 11.29 -4.28 -5.67
CA LEU A 48 10.81 -4.66 -4.35
C LEU A 48 11.90 -4.51 -3.28
N ASN A 49 13.10 -5.02 -3.55
CA ASN A 49 14.23 -4.94 -2.64
C ASN A 49 14.65 -3.50 -2.37
N ASP A 50 14.70 -2.66 -3.41
CA ASP A 50 15.05 -1.24 -3.29
C ASP A 50 14.06 -0.49 -2.39
N ALA A 51 12.76 -0.73 -2.56
CA ALA A 51 11.73 -0.12 -1.72
C ALA A 51 11.82 -0.58 -0.26
N LEU A 52 12.04 -1.87 -0.02
CA LEU A 52 12.23 -2.44 1.33
C LEU A 52 13.51 -1.92 2.00
N ALA A 53 14.59 -1.78 1.24
CA ALA A 53 15.86 -1.22 1.71
C ALA A 53 15.73 0.27 2.05
N MET A 54 15.05 1.06 1.21
CA MET A 54 14.79 2.48 1.48
C MET A 54 14.04 2.68 2.81
N ARG A 55 13.02 1.85 3.07
CA ARG A 55 12.31 1.86 4.36
C ARG A 55 13.23 1.57 5.54
N ALA A 56 14.16 0.64 5.40
CA ALA A 56 15.15 0.36 6.44
C ALA A 56 16.11 1.56 6.67
N ALA A 57 16.52 2.25 5.61
CA ALA A 57 17.47 3.36 5.65
C ALA A 57 16.87 4.67 6.20
N THR A 58 15.60 4.98 5.90
CA THR A 58 14.93 6.24 6.27
C THR A 58 14.69 6.44 7.77
N GLY A 59 15.08 5.49 8.63
CA GLY A 59 15.08 5.69 10.09
C GLY A 59 13.71 5.95 10.72
N THR A 60 12.62 5.84 9.95
CA THR A 60 11.24 5.91 10.48
C THR A 60 11.03 4.85 11.55
N ALA A 61 11.68 3.69 11.44
CA ALA A 61 11.70 2.67 12.49
C ALA A 61 12.35 3.14 13.81
N GLN A 62 13.30 4.08 13.80
CA GLN A 62 14.11 4.45 14.96
C GLN A 62 13.38 5.32 15.98
N HIS A 63 12.42 6.14 15.53
CA HIS A 63 11.61 7.03 16.37
C HIS A 63 10.22 6.45 16.74
N LEU A 64 9.91 5.26 16.25
CA LEU A 64 8.65 4.56 16.53
C LEU A 64 8.74 3.74 17.81
N SER A 65 7.61 3.57 18.49
CA SER A 65 7.51 2.66 19.64
C SER A 65 7.92 1.24 19.23
N ARG A 66 8.32 0.41 20.20
CA ARG A 66 8.70 -0.98 19.97
C ARG A 66 7.57 -1.77 19.29
N GLU A 67 6.29 -1.41 19.50
CA GLU A 67 5.15 -1.97 18.77
C GLU A 67 5.10 -1.58 17.29
N ALA A 68 5.40 -0.33 16.92
CA ALA A 68 5.36 0.08 15.51
C ALA A 68 6.55 -0.45 14.69
N ARG A 69 7.62 -0.91 15.37
CA ARG A 69 8.71 -1.71 14.76
C ARG A 69 8.34 -3.20 14.57
N SER A 70 7.20 -3.64 15.11
CA SER A 70 6.87 -5.06 15.24
C SER A 70 6.11 -5.67 14.06
N HIS A 71 5.84 -4.91 13.00
CA HIS A 71 5.19 -5.43 11.79
C HIS A 71 6.09 -5.25 10.56
N ALA A 72 6.16 -6.30 9.74
CA ALA A 72 6.61 -6.16 8.37
C ALA A 72 5.71 -5.14 7.63
N PRO A 73 6.25 -4.42 6.63
CA PRO A 73 5.46 -3.43 5.91
C PRO A 73 4.36 -4.10 5.06
N ALA A 74 3.26 -3.36 4.89
CA ALA A 74 2.31 -3.60 3.82
C ALA A 74 2.91 -3.08 2.51
N LEU A 75 2.91 -3.93 1.48
CA LEU A 75 3.30 -3.49 0.14
C LEU A 75 2.08 -2.91 -0.57
N ALA A 76 2.16 -1.64 -0.97
CA ALA A 76 1.12 -1.01 -1.77
C ALA A 76 1.51 -1.06 -3.25
N ILE A 77 0.72 -1.79 -4.04
CA ILE A 77 0.99 -2.07 -5.45
C ILE A 77 -0.06 -1.38 -6.30
N ARG A 78 0.38 -0.65 -7.32
CA ARG A 78 -0.51 -0.14 -8.36
C ARG A 78 -0.56 -1.16 -9.47
N TRP A 79 -1.66 -1.89 -9.57
CA TRP A 79 -1.83 -2.86 -10.65
C TRP A 79 -2.10 -2.12 -11.96
N ASP A 80 -1.43 -2.55 -13.02
CA ASP A 80 -1.63 -2.05 -14.38
C ASP A 80 -1.74 -3.25 -15.33
N GLY A 81 -2.55 -3.12 -16.39
CA GLY A 81 -2.85 -4.16 -17.37
C GLY A 81 -3.69 -5.35 -16.85
N SER A 82 -3.86 -6.35 -17.72
CA SER A 82 -4.74 -7.49 -17.47
C SER A 82 -4.22 -8.42 -16.35
N PRO A 83 -5.08 -8.92 -15.44
CA PRO A 83 -4.69 -9.84 -14.36
C PRO A 83 -4.53 -11.28 -14.87
N LEU A 84 -3.69 -11.48 -15.88
CA LEU A 84 -3.40 -12.80 -16.43
C LEU A 84 -2.68 -13.66 -15.39
N PHE A 85 -2.92 -14.97 -15.44
CA PHE A 85 -2.35 -15.93 -14.50
C PHE A 85 -0.84 -15.79 -14.33
N GLU A 86 -0.09 -15.75 -15.44
CA GLU A 86 1.38 -15.65 -15.41
C GLU A 86 1.87 -14.35 -14.77
N ARG A 87 1.18 -13.23 -15.02
CA ARG A 87 1.49 -11.92 -14.44
C ARG A 87 1.25 -11.91 -12.93
N LEU A 88 0.08 -12.39 -12.50
CA LEU A 88 -0.26 -12.54 -11.08
C LEU A 88 0.73 -13.47 -10.37
N ASN A 89 1.14 -14.55 -11.02
CA ASN A 89 2.09 -15.51 -10.46
C ASN A 89 3.48 -14.90 -10.33
N ALA A 90 3.98 -14.21 -11.36
CA ALA A 90 5.27 -13.51 -11.32
C ALA A 90 5.31 -12.48 -10.17
N VAL A 91 4.27 -11.65 -10.03
CA VAL A 91 4.19 -10.66 -8.95
C VAL A 91 4.15 -11.35 -7.58
N ALA A 92 3.33 -12.39 -7.41
CA ALA A 92 3.21 -13.09 -6.13
C ALA A 92 4.52 -13.79 -5.71
N GLU A 93 5.21 -14.45 -6.64
CA GLU A 93 6.50 -15.10 -6.41
C GLU A 93 7.58 -14.08 -6.05
N SER A 94 7.67 -12.98 -6.80
CA SER A 94 8.64 -11.92 -6.52
C SER A 94 8.41 -11.28 -5.14
N ILE A 95 7.15 -11.05 -4.76
CA ILE A 95 6.82 -10.57 -3.40
C ILE A 95 7.22 -11.58 -2.34
N ALA A 96 6.94 -12.87 -2.54
CA ALA A 96 7.29 -13.91 -1.57
C ALA A 96 8.80 -14.01 -1.32
N ILE A 97 9.58 -13.91 -2.39
CA ILE A 97 11.04 -13.90 -2.34
C ILE A 97 11.55 -12.65 -1.64
N ALA A 98 11.10 -11.46 -2.05
CA ALA A 98 11.61 -10.19 -1.52
C ALA A 98 11.15 -9.91 -0.09
N LEU A 99 9.86 -10.07 0.22
CA LEU A 99 9.29 -9.74 1.53
C LEU A 99 9.50 -10.87 2.56
N GLY A 100 9.64 -12.11 2.10
CA GLY A 100 9.76 -13.30 2.95
C GLY A 100 10.76 -13.16 4.11
N PRO A 101 12.01 -12.69 3.86
CA PRO A 101 13.04 -12.46 4.88
C PRO A 101 12.72 -11.36 5.90
N HIS A 102 11.82 -10.42 5.59
CA HIS A 102 11.47 -9.30 6.47
C HIS A 102 10.35 -9.62 7.45
N LEU A 103 9.65 -10.72 7.22
CA LEU A 103 8.51 -11.18 8.01
C LEU A 103 9.00 -12.09 9.15
N GLN A 104 8.57 -11.79 10.38
CA GLN A 104 8.98 -12.49 11.59
C GLN A 104 7.83 -13.27 12.23
N GLY A 105 8.13 -14.44 12.80
CA GLY A 105 7.14 -15.26 13.50
C GLY A 105 5.90 -15.56 12.64
N THR A 106 4.73 -15.20 13.16
CA THR A 106 3.43 -15.42 12.51
C THR A 106 2.90 -14.20 11.74
N GLN A 107 3.74 -13.18 11.52
CA GLN A 107 3.33 -11.99 10.78
C GLN A 107 2.80 -12.36 9.38
N PRO A 108 1.62 -11.85 8.99
CA PRO A 108 1.09 -12.09 7.66
C PRO A 108 1.86 -11.27 6.62
N CYS A 109 1.90 -11.76 5.38
CA CYS A 109 2.15 -10.90 4.23
C CYS A 109 0.93 -9.99 4.04
N ILE A 110 1.16 -8.68 3.91
CA ILE A 110 0.10 -7.69 3.72
C ILE A 110 0.36 -6.96 2.41
N VAL A 111 -0.62 -6.98 1.51
CA VAL A 111 -0.58 -6.29 0.22
C VAL A 111 -1.84 -5.43 0.06
N ILE A 112 -1.67 -4.17 -0.29
CA ILE A 112 -2.74 -3.24 -0.63
C ILE A 112 -2.63 -2.98 -2.13
N VAL A 113 -3.67 -3.26 -2.89
CA VAL A 113 -3.64 -3.13 -4.35
C VAL A 113 -4.53 -1.97 -4.77
N ALA A 114 -3.97 -1.03 -5.53
CA ALA A 114 -4.76 -0.09 -6.32
C ALA A 114 -5.15 -0.80 -7.63
N GLY A 115 -6.37 -1.33 -7.66
CA GLY A 115 -6.94 -2.14 -8.73
C GLY A 115 -7.84 -3.23 -8.17
N ASP A 116 -8.78 -3.75 -8.95
CA ASP A 116 -9.75 -4.76 -8.51
C ASP A 116 -9.23 -6.19 -8.74
N VAL A 117 -8.09 -6.50 -8.12
CA VAL A 117 -7.37 -7.78 -8.31
C VAL A 117 -6.92 -8.43 -7.00
N ALA A 118 -7.27 -7.85 -5.84
CA ALA A 118 -6.72 -8.30 -4.56
C ALA A 118 -7.06 -9.76 -4.25
N GLY A 119 -8.27 -10.21 -4.59
CA GLY A 119 -8.75 -11.56 -4.31
C GLY A 119 -7.95 -12.61 -5.10
N VAL A 120 -7.75 -12.36 -6.39
CA VAL A 120 -7.01 -13.27 -7.28
C VAL A 120 -5.50 -13.23 -7.02
N LEU A 121 -4.93 -12.05 -6.76
CA LEU A 121 -3.53 -11.90 -6.38
C LEU A 121 -3.27 -12.53 -5.02
N GLY A 122 -4.13 -12.29 -4.03
CA GLY A 122 -4.04 -12.87 -2.70
C GLY A 122 -4.06 -14.39 -2.70
N ALA A 123 -4.88 -15.01 -3.57
CA ALA A 123 -4.85 -16.45 -3.74
C ALA A 123 -3.53 -16.96 -4.33
N ARG A 124 -2.85 -16.18 -5.18
CA ARG A 124 -1.49 -16.52 -5.67
C ARG A 124 -0.44 -16.33 -4.59
N LEU A 125 -0.50 -15.21 -3.85
CA LEU A 125 0.37 -14.94 -2.70
C LEU A 125 0.27 -16.06 -1.67
N GLN A 126 -0.94 -16.54 -1.35
CA GLN A 126 -1.11 -17.65 -0.42
C GLN A 126 -0.37 -18.91 -0.87
N LYS A 127 -0.39 -19.22 -2.18
CA LYS A 127 0.37 -20.36 -2.73
C LYS A 127 1.86 -20.14 -2.61
N ALA A 128 2.35 -18.95 -2.95
CA ALA A 128 3.77 -18.60 -2.89
C ALA A 128 4.32 -18.59 -1.44
N PHE A 129 3.51 -18.16 -0.47
CA PHE A 129 3.87 -18.11 0.95
C PHE A 129 3.60 -19.40 1.73
N GLY A 130 2.97 -20.40 1.12
CA GLY A 130 2.67 -21.68 1.74
C GLY A 130 1.72 -21.55 2.94
N THR A 131 2.20 -21.85 4.15
CA THR A 131 1.39 -21.83 5.38
C THR A 131 1.26 -20.46 6.02
N ARG A 132 2.06 -19.48 5.58
CA ARG A 132 2.01 -18.13 6.16
C ARG A 132 0.75 -17.39 5.70
N ALA A 133 0.16 -16.65 6.64
CA ALA A 133 -1.04 -15.88 6.39
C ALA A 133 -0.77 -14.72 5.41
N VAL A 134 -1.80 -14.40 4.63
CA VAL A 134 -1.83 -13.36 3.61
C VAL A 134 -3.09 -12.52 3.83
N ILE A 135 -2.91 -11.21 3.80
CA ILE A 135 -3.99 -10.22 3.70
C ILE A 135 -3.72 -9.44 2.42
N CYS A 136 -4.58 -9.58 1.42
CA CYS A 136 -4.52 -8.81 0.18
C CYS A 136 -5.84 -8.04 0.03
N ILE A 137 -5.79 -6.72 0.06
CA ILE A 137 -6.96 -5.85 -0.01
C ILE A 137 -6.85 -4.85 -1.14
N ASP A 138 -7.99 -4.37 -1.64
CA ASP A 138 -8.10 -3.26 -2.58
C ASP A 138 -9.09 -2.21 -2.06
N GLY A 139 -9.34 -1.16 -2.84
CA GLY A 139 -10.26 -0.07 -2.48
C GLY A 139 -9.71 0.92 -1.43
N VAL A 140 -8.45 0.75 -1.01
CA VAL A 140 -7.79 1.64 -0.05
C VAL A 140 -6.72 2.46 -0.75
N GLN A 141 -6.78 3.78 -0.60
CA GLN A 141 -5.78 4.73 -1.09
C GLN A 141 -4.75 5.02 0.00
N VAL A 142 -3.48 4.78 -0.32
CA VAL A 142 -2.32 4.99 0.56
C VAL A 142 -1.16 5.61 -0.23
N HIS A 143 -0.26 6.29 0.49
CA HIS A 143 0.95 6.89 -0.03
C HIS A 143 2.19 6.30 0.66
N GLU A 144 3.38 6.57 0.09
CA GLU A 144 4.66 6.21 0.71
C GLU A 144 4.75 6.81 2.12
N PHE A 145 5.24 5.99 3.06
CA PHE A 145 5.38 6.33 4.48
C PHE A 145 4.08 6.50 5.27
N ASP A 146 2.92 6.19 4.69
CA ASP A 146 1.69 6.05 5.46
C ASP A 146 1.76 4.86 6.43
N TYR A 147 0.89 4.87 7.43
CA TYR A 147 0.60 3.70 8.26
C TYR A 147 -0.86 3.33 8.13
N VAL A 148 -1.16 2.04 8.22
CA VAL A 148 -2.53 1.54 8.21
C VAL A 148 -2.86 0.75 9.46
N ASP A 149 -4.07 0.94 9.96
CA ASP A 149 -4.72 -0.04 10.84
C ASP A 149 -5.72 -0.83 10.02
N ILE A 150 -5.73 -2.15 10.16
CA ILE A 150 -6.65 -3.05 9.47
C ILE A 150 -7.55 -3.67 10.53
N GLY A 151 -8.85 -3.37 10.45
CA GLY A 151 -9.84 -3.88 11.38
C GLY A 151 -10.19 -5.35 11.16
N THR A 152 -11.24 -5.83 11.83
CA THR A 152 -11.76 -7.18 11.63
C THR A 152 -12.68 -7.25 10.41
N LEU A 153 -12.77 -8.44 9.82
CA LEU A 153 -13.66 -8.69 8.68
C LEU A 153 -15.12 -8.41 9.08
N VAL A 154 -15.80 -7.58 8.29
CA VAL A 154 -17.21 -7.26 8.53
C VAL A 154 -18.08 -8.36 7.92
N PRO A 155 -18.82 -9.16 8.71
CA PRO A 155 -19.47 -10.38 8.19
C PRO A 155 -20.48 -10.13 7.05
N ARG A 156 -21.15 -8.97 7.03
CA ARG A 156 -22.17 -8.66 6.01
C ARG A 156 -21.59 -8.24 4.67
N SER A 157 -20.49 -7.48 4.68
CA SER A 157 -19.89 -6.94 3.44
C SER A 157 -18.70 -7.77 2.96
N GLY A 158 -18.06 -8.54 3.84
CA GLY A 158 -16.80 -9.21 3.54
C GLY A 158 -15.62 -8.24 3.41
N ALA A 159 -15.79 -6.96 3.71
CA ALA A 159 -14.76 -5.93 3.65
C ALA A 159 -14.06 -5.74 5.00
N LEU A 160 -12.86 -5.13 4.96
CA LEU A 160 -12.09 -4.72 6.12
C LEU A 160 -12.13 -3.19 6.27
N PRO A 161 -12.48 -2.65 7.45
CA PRO A 161 -12.32 -1.23 7.71
C PRO A 161 -10.82 -0.92 7.88
N VAL A 162 -10.36 0.12 7.20
CA VAL A 162 -8.94 0.51 7.19
C VAL A 162 -8.80 1.96 7.60
N VAL A 163 -7.94 2.24 8.58
CA VAL A 163 -7.58 3.60 8.96
C VAL A 163 -6.22 3.92 8.38
N VAL A 164 -6.16 4.90 7.47
CA VAL A 164 -4.90 5.40 6.91
C VAL A 164 -4.43 6.58 7.73
N LYS A 165 -3.18 6.53 8.18
CA LYS A 165 -2.51 7.54 9.03
C LYS A 165 -1.38 8.16 8.22
N SER A 166 -1.64 9.33 7.67
CA SER A 166 -0.68 10.02 6.82
C SER A 166 0.21 10.98 7.60
N LEU A 167 1.51 10.82 7.37
CA LEU A 167 2.56 11.70 7.91
C LEU A 167 2.88 12.87 6.96
N LEU A 168 2.53 12.73 5.67
CA LEU A 168 2.65 13.80 4.69
C LEU A 168 1.55 14.85 4.92
N PHE A 169 1.95 16.10 5.15
CA PHE A 169 1.01 17.21 5.19
C PHE A 169 0.70 17.63 3.75
N ALA A 170 -0.57 17.59 3.36
CA ALA A 170 -0.99 18.27 2.14
C ALA A 170 -0.65 19.77 2.30
N SER A 171 0.24 20.29 1.45
CA SER A 171 0.36 21.75 1.33
C SER A 171 -0.97 22.26 0.79
N PRO A 172 -1.62 23.26 1.41
CA PRO A 172 -2.85 23.80 0.87
C PRO A 172 -2.61 24.29 -0.56
N PRO A 173 -3.59 24.17 -1.46
CA PRO A 173 -3.44 24.66 -2.82
C PRO A 173 -3.07 26.15 -2.76
N ARG A 174 -2.01 26.55 -3.48
CA ARG A 174 -1.66 27.97 -3.65
C ARG A 174 -2.87 28.65 -4.28
N GLN A 175 -3.59 29.47 -3.51
CA GLN A 175 -4.54 30.39 -4.10
C GLN A 175 -3.75 31.31 -5.04
N PRO A 176 -4.14 31.44 -6.32
CA PRO A 176 -3.54 32.45 -7.17
C PRO A 176 -3.91 33.82 -6.60
N HIS A 177 -2.89 34.58 -6.20
CA HIS A 177 -3.06 35.99 -5.85
C HIS A 177 -3.53 36.74 -7.11
N HIS A 178 -4.82 37.07 -7.18
CA HIS A 178 -5.32 38.03 -8.14
C HIS A 178 -4.77 39.41 -7.76
N HIS A 179 -3.73 39.86 -8.47
CA HIS A 179 -3.34 41.26 -8.49
C HIS A 179 -4.44 42.06 -9.18
N HIS A 180 -5.25 42.75 -8.38
CA HIS A 180 -6.16 43.80 -8.87
C HIS A 180 -5.31 45.02 -9.21
N HIS A 181 -5.05 45.25 -10.50
CA HIS A 181 -4.47 46.51 -10.98
C HIS A 181 -5.60 47.54 -11.10
N ASP A 182 -5.64 48.44 -10.13
CA ASP A 182 -6.54 49.60 -10.12
C ASP A 182 -5.94 50.70 -11.03
N HIS A 183 -6.43 50.78 -12.27
CA HIS A 183 -6.09 51.89 -13.16
C HIS A 183 -7.03 53.08 -12.91
N ARG A 184 -6.44 54.07 -12.22
CA ARG A 184 -7.02 55.38 -11.90
C ARG A 184 -7.62 56.08 -13.12
N PHE A 185 -8.82 56.60 -12.88
CA PHE A 185 -9.43 57.73 -13.59
C PHE A 185 -8.56 58.99 -13.41
N VAL A 186 -8.21 59.67 -14.51
CA VAL A 186 -7.99 61.13 -14.51
C VAL A 186 -8.63 61.72 -15.77
N ARG A 187 -9.61 62.58 -15.54
CA ARG A 187 -10.36 63.35 -16.56
C ARG A 187 -9.49 64.47 -17.15
N ARG A 188 -9.77 64.79 -18.42
CA ARG A 188 -9.34 66.00 -19.15
C ARG A 188 -9.56 67.28 -18.35
N LEU A 189 -8.62 68.22 -18.46
CA LEU A 189 -8.77 69.52 -19.13
C LEU A 189 -7.45 69.87 -19.81
#